data_AF-A0A833ND70-F1
#
_entry.id   AF-A0A833ND70-F1
#
_cell.length_a   1.000
_cell.length_b   1.000
_cell.length_c   1.000
_cell.angle_alpha   90.00
_cell.angle_beta   90.00
_cell.angle_gamma   90.00
#
_symmetry.space_group_name_H-M   'P 1'
#
loop_
_entity.id
_entity.type
_entity.pdbx_description
1 polymer ?
#
loop_
_entity_poly.entity_id
_entity_poly.type
_entity_poly.pdbx_seq_one_letter_code
_entity_poly.pdbx_strand_id
1 'polypeptide(L)'
;MLTRQEVRGHIRFPKTVRSVVFKPSSKSRGMPKFLQLKSRRVEHTDLMDAGGDYRVLFLWRDGPYFEKRKFSAWLFLSRGEDLLPVARMDYHPSHKGFHLHLNCEDDRDLTNRALPGSKELSFGRNRRLDPKLEIDRINLIEQALKCFRISLPSEQGGLF
;
A
#
# COMPACT_ATOMS: atom_id res chain seq x y z
N MET A 1 13.44 -10.83 -10.69
CA MET A 1 14.14 -9.60 -10.29
C MET A 1 13.74 -8.41 -11.14
N LEU A 2 13.39 -7.27 -10.52
CA LEU A 2 13.31 -5.98 -11.23
C LEU A 2 14.71 -5.40 -11.38
N THR A 3 15.13 -5.15 -12.62
CA THR A 3 16.37 -4.46 -12.96
C THR A 3 16.34 -2.99 -12.54
N ARG A 4 17.51 -2.36 -12.43
CA ARG A 4 17.61 -0.92 -12.12
C ARG A 4 16.88 -0.03 -13.15
N GLN A 5 16.83 -0.47 -14.41
CA GLN A 5 16.11 0.23 -15.46
C GLN A 5 14.59 0.12 -15.26
N GLU A 6 14.09 -1.08 -14.95
CA GLU A 6 12.66 -1.28 -14.62
C GLU A 6 12.26 -0.46 -13.39
N VAL A 7 13.07 -0.48 -12.32
CA VAL A 7 12.85 0.36 -11.12
C VAL A 7 12.78 1.84 -11.49
N ARG A 8 13.69 2.34 -12.34
CA ARG A 8 13.64 3.73 -12.83
C ARG A 8 12.37 4.01 -13.64
N GLY A 9 11.93 3.06 -14.46
CA GLY A 9 10.66 3.12 -15.18
C GLY A 9 9.48 3.26 -14.22
N HIS A 10 9.44 2.44 -13.17
CA HIS A 10 8.40 2.51 -12.13
C HIS A 10 8.38 3.85 -11.41
N ILE A 11 9.55 4.42 -11.10
CA ILE A 11 9.62 5.73 -10.43
C ILE A 11 9.13 6.86 -11.34
N ARG A 12 9.48 6.83 -12.64
CA ARG A 12 9.17 7.90 -13.60
C ARG A 12 7.75 7.84 -14.16
N PHE A 13 7.13 6.66 -14.20
CA PHE A 13 5.79 6.51 -14.74
C PHE A 13 4.79 7.33 -13.91
N PRO A 14 4.04 8.25 -14.53
CA PRO A 14 3.05 9.06 -13.82
C PRO A 14 1.91 8.17 -13.34
N LYS A 15 1.64 8.20 -12.04
CA LYS A 15 0.55 7.43 -11.43
C LYS A 15 -0.47 8.36 -10.81
N THR A 16 -1.74 8.00 -10.91
CA THR A 16 -2.84 8.80 -10.37
C THR A 16 -3.94 7.92 -9.81
N VAL A 17 -4.48 8.25 -8.64
CA VAL A 17 -5.70 7.61 -8.11
C VAL A 17 -6.81 8.61 -7.95
N ARG A 18 -8.04 8.26 -8.34
CA ARG A 18 -9.17 9.20 -8.34
C ARG A 18 -9.77 9.46 -6.97
N SER A 19 -10.02 8.40 -6.21
CA SER A 19 -10.63 8.48 -4.87
C SER A 19 -10.17 7.30 -4.03
N VAL A 20 -10.27 7.44 -2.70
CA VAL A 20 -9.84 6.41 -1.76
C VAL A 20 -10.99 6.10 -0.80
N VAL A 21 -11.63 4.95 -1.00
CA VAL A 21 -12.77 4.52 -0.17
C VAL A 21 -12.43 3.20 0.51
N PHE A 22 -12.48 3.18 1.84
CA PHE A 22 -12.34 1.97 2.63
C PHE A 22 -13.65 1.20 2.72
N LYS A 23 -13.54 -0.12 2.69
CA LYS A 23 -14.65 -1.05 2.90
C LYS A 23 -14.23 -2.18 3.85
N PRO A 24 -15.20 -2.75 4.59
CA PRO A 24 -14.91 -3.84 5.50
C PRO A 24 -14.46 -5.10 4.75
N SER A 25 -13.69 -5.94 5.43
CA SER A 25 -13.20 -7.23 4.90
C SER A 25 -14.27 -8.18 4.36
N SER A 26 -15.53 -8.04 4.78
CA SER A 26 -16.66 -8.80 4.20
C SER A 26 -16.84 -8.53 2.70
N LYS A 27 -16.30 -7.42 2.19
CA LYS A 27 -16.28 -7.02 0.78
C LYS A 27 -14.95 -7.36 0.08
N SER A 28 -14.18 -8.30 0.62
CA SER A 28 -12.89 -8.75 0.04
C SER A 28 -13.02 -9.84 -1.03
N ARG A 29 -14.23 -10.16 -1.50
CA ARG A 29 -14.43 -11.14 -2.60
C ARG A 29 -13.70 -10.63 -3.85
N GLY A 30 -12.89 -11.49 -4.47
CA GLY A 30 -12.08 -11.15 -5.65
C GLY A 30 -10.75 -10.45 -5.33
N MET A 31 -10.46 -10.17 -4.06
CA MET A 31 -9.18 -9.57 -3.67
C MET A 31 -8.06 -10.61 -3.60
N PRO A 32 -6.79 -10.19 -3.79
CA PRO A 32 -5.65 -11.10 -3.76
C PRO A 32 -5.53 -11.85 -2.42
N LYS A 33 -5.55 -13.19 -2.46
CA LYS A 33 -5.61 -14.04 -1.26
C LYS A 33 -4.41 -13.83 -0.32
N PHE A 34 -3.23 -13.54 -0.87
CA PHE A 34 -1.99 -13.34 -0.10
C PHE A 34 -2.02 -12.10 0.80
N LEU A 35 -2.97 -11.18 0.61
CA LEU A 35 -3.16 -10.00 1.46
C LEU A 35 -3.87 -10.32 2.79
N GLN A 36 -4.40 -11.52 2.95
CA GLN A 36 -5.04 -12.00 4.20
C GLN A 36 -6.10 -11.01 4.75
N LEU A 37 -6.96 -10.52 3.87
CA LEU A 37 -7.97 -9.50 4.21
C LEU A 37 -9.12 -10.05 5.07
N LYS A 38 -9.25 -11.39 5.20
CA LYS A 38 -10.34 -12.05 5.93
C LYS A 38 -10.22 -11.91 7.45
N SER A 39 -10.51 -10.70 7.96
CA SER A 39 -10.61 -10.43 9.39
C SER A 39 -11.59 -9.29 9.65
N ARG A 40 -12.46 -9.44 10.66
CA ARG A 40 -13.42 -8.38 11.05
C ARG A 40 -12.75 -7.08 11.49
N ARG A 41 -11.45 -7.12 11.77
CA ARG A 41 -10.65 -5.95 12.16
C ARG A 41 -9.95 -5.27 10.98
N VAL A 42 -10.17 -5.74 9.75
CA VAL A 42 -9.51 -5.21 8.56
C VAL A 42 -10.53 -4.45 7.72
N GLU A 43 -10.13 -3.24 7.34
CA GLU A 43 -10.72 -2.52 6.22
C GLU A 43 -9.66 -2.34 5.14
N HIS A 44 -10.13 -2.24 3.91
CA HIS A 44 -9.26 -2.08 2.76
C HIS A 44 -9.95 -1.27 1.68
N THR A 45 -9.20 -0.74 0.74
CA THR A 45 -9.75 -0.20 -0.51
C THR A 45 -9.99 -1.32 -1.51
N ASP A 46 -10.62 -0.99 -2.63
CA ASP A 46 -10.45 -1.78 -3.85
C ASP A 46 -8.99 -1.86 -4.29
N LEU A 47 -8.72 -2.77 -5.23
CA LEU A 47 -7.49 -2.75 -6.01
C LEU A 47 -7.62 -1.63 -7.05
N MET A 48 -7.24 -0.42 -6.64
CA MET A 48 -7.49 0.80 -7.40
C MET A 48 -6.53 0.90 -8.59
N ASP A 49 -7.05 1.37 -9.71
CA ASP A 49 -6.24 1.73 -10.86
C ASP A 49 -5.40 2.97 -10.54
N ALA A 50 -4.08 2.85 -10.71
CA ALA A 50 -3.12 3.93 -10.54
C ALA A 50 -2.55 4.43 -11.90
N GLY A 51 -3.10 3.95 -13.02
CA GLY A 51 -2.66 4.24 -14.39
C GLY A 51 -1.80 3.14 -14.99
N GLY A 52 -1.97 2.87 -16.29
CA GLY A 52 -1.27 1.78 -16.99
C GLY A 52 -1.50 0.43 -16.30
N ASP A 53 -0.41 -0.29 -16.06
CA ASP A 53 -0.43 -1.59 -15.37
C ASP A 53 -0.33 -1.45 -13.84
N TYR A 54 -0.33 -0.24 -13.28
CA TYR A 54 -0.17 -0.08 -11.84
C TYR A 54 -1.50 -0.23 -11.12
N ARG A 55 -1.46 -0.98 -10.03
CA ARG A 55 -2.56 -1.10 -9.09
C ARG A 55 -2.10 -0.75 -7.70
N VAL A 56 -2.96 -0.08 -6.93
CA VAL A 56 -2.65 0.31 -5.55
C VAL A 56 -3.78 -0.10 -4.61
N LEU A 57 -3.40 -0.47 -3.40
CA LEU A 57 -4.33 -0.87 -2.37
C LEU A 57 -3.88 -0.34 -1.02
N PHE A 58 -4.82 0.21 -0.26
CA PHE A 58 -4.62 0.55 1.13
C PHE A 58 -5.42 -0.39 2.01
N LEU A 59 -4.86 -0.78 3.15
CA LEU A 59 -5.56 -1.52 4.18
C LEU A 59 -5.11 -1.04 5.54
N TRP A 60 -6.03 -1.07 6.49
CA TRP A 60 -5.70 -0.87 7.88
C TRP A 60 -6.34 -1.97 8.73
N ARG A 61 -5.72 -2.24 9.87
CA ARG A 61 -6.15 -3.27 10.81
C ARG A 61 -6.32 -2.65 12.18
N ASP A 62 -7.50 -2.78 12.76
CA ASP A 62 -7.74 -2.43 14.17
C ASP A 62 -7.12 -3.48 15.09
N GLY A 63 -6.77 -3.03 16.29
CA GLY A 63 -6.18 -3.82 17.35
C GLY A 63 -6.83 -3.46 18.68
N PRO A 64 -6.74 -4.35 19.69
CA PRO A 64 -7.28 -4.07 21.02
C PRO A 64 -6.64 -2.82 21.66
N TYR A 65 -5.42 -2.47 21.25
CA TYR A 65 -4.67 -1.29 21.70
C TYR A 65 -4.01 -0.60 20.51
N PHE A 66 -3.66 0.68 20.67
CA PHE A 66 -3.03 1.52 19.66
C PHE A 66 -1.81 0.83 19.00
N GLU A 67 -0.96 0.20 19.81
CA GLU A 67 0.26 -0.51 19.43
C GLU A 67 0.04 -1.72 18.51
N LYS A 68 -1.17 -2.29 18.54
CA LYS A 68 -1.57 -3.45 17.73
C LYS A 68 -2.31 -3.07 16.45
N ARG A 69 -2.53 -1.77 16.22
CA ARG A 69 -3.07 -1.26 14.95
C ARG A 69 -1.98 -1.24 13.89
N LYS A 70 -2.38 -1.31 12.62
CA LYS A 70 -1.46 -1.31 11.49
C LYS A 70 -2.11 -0.64 10.29
N PHE A 71 -1.29 0.02 9.49
CA PHE A 71 -1.63 0.45 8.14
C PHE A 71 -0.64 -0.16 7.14
N SER A 72 -1.13 -0.56 5.97
CA SER A 72 -0.31 -0.98 4.84
C SER A 72 -0.81 -0.36 3.54
N ALA A 73 0.13 0.08 2.72
CA ALA A 73 -0.11 0.48 1.34
C ALA A 73 0.70 -0.43 0.43
N TRP A 74 0.09 -0.88 -0.66
CA TRP A 74 0.71 -1.77 -1.62
C TRP A 74 0.67 -1.16 -3.01
N LEU A 75 1.77 -1.25 -3.73
CA LEU A 75 1.88 -0.95 -5.15
C LEU A 75 2.18 -2.25 -5.91
N PHE A 76 1.37 -2.54 -6.92
CA PHE A 76 1.50 -3.71 -7.78
C PHE A 76 1.68 -3.30 -9.25
N LEU A 77 2.27 -4.20 -10.01
CA LEU A 77 2.13 -4.29 -11.46
C LEU A 77 1.16 -5.42 -11.79
N SER A 78 0.16 -5.11 -12.61
CA SER A 78 -0.75 -6.08 -13.19
C SER A 78 -0.06 -6.80 -14.35
N ARG A 79 -0.21 -8.11 -14.42
CA ARG A 79 0.24 -8.96 -15.53
C ARG A 79 -0.90 -9.90 -15.91
N GLY A 80 -1.89 -9.38 -16.63
CA GLY A 80 -3.17 -10.07 -16.79
C GLY A 80 -3.90 -10.16 -15.44
N GLU A 81 -4.24 -11.39 -15.02
CA GLU A 81 -4.89 -11.65 -13.72
C GLU A 81 -3.90 -11.64 -12.54
N ASP A 82 -2.60 -11.67 -12.82
CA ASP A 82 -1.56 -11.75 -11.81
C ASP A 82 -1.11 -10.37 -11.32
N LEU A 83 -0.66 -10.33 -10.07
CA LEU A 83 -0.10 -9.13 -9.45
C LEU A 83 1.32 -9.37 -8.97
N LEU A 84 2.25 -8.58 -9.50
CA LEU A 84 3.61 -8.50 -8.99
C LEU A 84 3.70 -7.32 -8.00
N PRO A 85 3.93 -7.55 -6.70
CA PRO A 85 4.15 -6.46 -5.76
C PRO A 85 5.47 -5.77 -6.07
N VAL A 86 5.44 -4.45 -6.24
CA VAL A 86 6.62 -3.61 -6.48
C VAL A 86 7.14 -3.05 -5.16
N ALA A 87 6.22 -2.55 -4.35
CA ALA A 87 6.54 -1.94 -3.07
C ALA A 87 5.38 -2.12 -2.08
N ARG A 88 5.72 -2.20 -0.80
CA ARG A 88 4.76 -2.13 0.31
C ARG A 88 5.25 -1.18 1.38
N MET A 89 4.48 -0.14 1.65
CA MET A 89 4.71 0.72 2.81
C MET A 89 3.89 0.18 3.97
N ASP A 90 4.51 0.03 5.13
CA ASP A 90 3.86 -0.34 6.37
C ASP A 90 4.06 0.77 7.41
N TYR A 91 3.04 0.96 8.24
CA TYR A 91 3.13 1.79 9.43
C TYR A 91 2.62 1.02 10.65
N HIS A 92 3.51 0.85 11.64
CA HIS A 92 3.21 0.23 12.92
C HIS A 92 3.42 1.27 14.04
N PRO A 93 2.36 1.66 14.76
CA PRO A 93 2.46 2.66 15.83
C PRO A 93 3.38 2.24 16.99
N SER A 94 3.65 0.94 17.14
CA SER A 94 4.32 0.39 18.33
C SER A 94 5.83 0.42 18.34
N HIS A 95 6.52 0.30 17.20
CA HIS A 95 7.97 0.05 17.25
C HIS A 95 8.78 0.42 16.00
N LYS A 96 8.15 0.56 14.83
CA LYS A 96 8.88 0.77 13.56
C LYS A 96 8.54 2.07 12.85
N GLY A 97 7.43 2.72 13.20
CA GLY A 97 6.94 3.86 12.41
C GLY A 97 6.72 3.44 10.96
N PHE A 98 7.11 4.30 10.02
CA PHE A 98 7.05 4.01 8.59
C PHE A 98 8.24 3.17 8.12
N HIS A 99 7.95 2.11 7.39
CA HIS A 99 8.94 1.29 6.72
C HIS A 99 8.44 0.85 5.35
N LEU A 100 9.37 0.70 4.41
CA LEU A 100 9.12 0.37 3.02
C LEU A 100 9.80 -0.94 2.67
N HIS A 101 9.02 -1.89 2.17
CA HIS A 101 9.49 -3.12 1.55
C HIS A 101 9.53 -2.95 0.04
N LEU A 102 10.62 -3.39 -0.59
CA LEU A 102 10.81 -3.25 -2.04
C LEU A 102 11.08 -4.61 -2.68
N ASN A 103 10.46 -4.83 -3.84
CA ASN A 103 10.76 -5.96 -4.73
C ASN A 103 11.86 -5.59 -5.73
N CYS A 104 13.01 -5.19 -5.24
CA CYS A 104 14.21 -4.93 -6.03
C CYS A 104 15.36 -5.76 -5.48
N GLU A 105 16.34 -6.09 -6.34
CA GLU A 105 17.51 -6.88 -5.92
C GLU A 105 17.10 -8.25 -5.33
N ASP A 106 15.97 -8.79 -5.79
CA ASP A 106 15.41 -10.08 -5.37
C ASP A 106 15.17 -10.96 -6.61
N ASP A 107 15.83 -12.11 -6.65
CA ASP A 107 15.74 -13.05 -7.77
C ASP A 107 14.47 -13.91 -7.72
N ARG A 108 13.75 -13.90 -6.60
CA ARG A 108 12.52 -14.68 -6.42
C ARG A 108 11.40 -14.11 -7.28
N ASP A 109 10.56 -15.00 -7.80
CA ASP A 109 9.27 -14.62 -8.34
C ASP A 109 8.28 -14.40 -7.20
N LEU A 110 7.89 -13.14 -7.01
CA LEU A 110 6.95 -12.70 -5.98
C LEU A 110 5.55 -12.44 -6.56
N THR A 111 5.28 -12.88 -7.78
CA THR A 111 3.95 -12.82 -8.39
C THR A 111 2.92 -13.52 -7.51
N ASN A 112 1.82 -12.82 -7.23
CA ASN A 112 0.74 -13.24 -6.32
C ASN A 112 1.21 -13.64 -4.91
N ARG A 113 2.30 -13.05 -4.43
CA ARG A 113 2.86 -13.30 -3.10
C ARG A 113 3.00 -12.00 -2.32
N ALA A 114 3.21 -12.13 -1.00
CA ALA A 114 3.71 -11.03 -0.20
C ALA A 114 5.19 -10.74 -0.52
N LEU A 115 5.83 -9.86 0.24
CA LEU A 115 7.26 -9.53 0.13
C LEU A 115 8.09 -10.13 1.30
N PRO A 116 8.19 -11.47 1.45
CA PRO A 116 8.88 -12.09 2.58
C PRO A 116 10.39 -11.88 2.51
N GLY A 117 11.03 -11.38 3.57
CA GLY A 117 12.48 -11.15 3.59
C GLY A 117 12.97 -10.13 2.56
N SER A 118 12.06 -9.30 2.03
CA SER A 118 12.41 -8.18 1.14
C SER A 118 13.20 -7.12 1.89
N LYS A 119 13.98 -6.35 1.12
CA LYS A 119 14.71 -5.18 1.62
C LYS A 119 13.74 -4.21 2.30
N GLU A 120 14.00 -3.93 3.57
CA GLU A 120 13.23 -3.01 4.40
C GLU A 120 14.01 -1.69 4.57
N LEU A 121 13.35 -0.56 4.32
CA LEU A 121 13.89 0.78 4.52
C LEU A 121 13.01 1.55 5.50
N SER A 122 13.56 1.99 6.62
CA SER A 122 12.87 2.91 7.54
C SER A 122 12.94 4.35 7.02
N PHE A 123 11.86 5.12 7.17
CA PHE A 123 11.84 6.51 6.75
C PHE A 123 10.83 7.36 7.53
N GLY A 124 10.88 8.68 7.34
CA GLY A 124 9.95 9.61 7.96
C GLY A 124 10.26 9.90 9.44
N ARG A 125 9.55 10.87 10.01
CA ARG A 125 9.60 11.16 11.45
C ARG A 125 8.62 10.25 12.18
N ASN A 126 8.96 9.87 13.42
CA ASN A 126 8.09 9.13 14.33
C ASN A 126 6.92 9.99 14.84
N ARG A 127 6.04 10.46 13.94
CA ARG A 127 4.75 11.01 14.33
C ARG A 127 3.84 9.85 14.71
N ARG A 128 3.28 9.87 15.91
CA ARG A 128 2.25 8.92 16.34
C ARG A 128 0.95 9.24 15.62
N LEU A 129 0.67 8.50 14.55
CA LEU A 129 -0.61 8.44 13.86
C LEU A 129 -1.40 7.21 14.33
N ASP A 130 -2.71 7.35 14.44
CA ASP A 130 -3.66 6.29 14.79
C ASP A 130 -4.51 5.88 13.58
N PRO A 131 -4.28 4.71 12.95
CA PRO A 131 -5.09 4.25 11.81
C PRO A 131 -6.60 4.14 12.10
N LYS A 132 -7.03 4.14 13.37
CA LYS A 132 -8.45 4.17 13.72
C LYS A 132 -9.09 5.53 13.52
N LEU A 133 -8.33 6.61 13.65
CA LEU A 133 -8.81 7.97 13.39
C LEU A 133 -8.78 8.26 11.90
N GLU A 134 -9.86 8.80 11.38
CA GLU A 134 -9.98 9.08 9.95
C GLU A 134 -8.90 10.02 9.46
N ILE A 135 -8.71 11.16 10.13
CA ILE A 135 -7.69 12.16 9.78
C ILE A 135 -6.27 11.57 9.73
N ASP A 136 -5.97 10.61 10.59
CA ASP A 136 -4.66 9.94 10.58
C ASP A 136 -4.55 8.93 9.46
N ARG A 137 -5.65 8.27 9.05
CA ARG A 137 -5.67 7.49 7.81
C ARG A 137 -5.39 8.37 6.60
N ILE A 138 -5.93 9.60 6.55
CA ILE A 138 -5.63 10.57 5.47
C ILE A 138 -4.11 10.82 5.41
N ASN A 139 -3.51 11.18 6.53
CA ASN A 139 -2.07 11.43 6.63
C ASN A 139 -1.23 10.20 6.21
N LEU A 140 -1.68 8.99 6.57
CA LEU A 140 -1.02 7.73 6.18
C LEU A 140 -1.12 7.46 4.67
N ILE A 141 -2.28 7.74 4.06
CA ILE A 141 -2.51 7.61 2.62
C ILE A 141 -1.63 8.61 1.87
N GLU A 142 -1.62 9.88 2.27
CA GLU A 142 -0.77 10.90 1.66
C GLU A 142 0.71 10.52 1.68
N GLN A 143 1.18 9.98 2.82
CA GLN A 143 2.54 9.48 2.92
C GLN A 143 2.80 8.31 1.97
N ALA A 144 1.85 7.38 1.82
CA ALA A 144 1.95 6.27 0.87
C ALA A 144 1.99 6.76 -0.59
N LEU A 145 1.09 7.67 -0.96
CA LEU A 145 1.02 8.28 -2.29
C LEU A 145 2.35 8.96 -2.65
N LYS A 146 2.91 9.73 -1.71
CA LYS A 146 4.23 10.35 -1.86
C LYS A 146 5.34 9.31 -2.07
N CYS A 147 5.35 8.23 -1.29
CA CYS A 147 6.34 7.16 -1.42
C CYS A 147 6.26 6.47 -2.79
N PHE A 148 5.06 6.23 -3.29
CA PHE A 148 4.82 5.54 -4.55
C PHE A 148 4.81 6.47 -5.77
N ARG A 149 5.05 7.78 -5.57
CA ARG A 149 4.96 8.81 -6.61
C ARG A 149 3.61 8.77 -7.34
N ILE A 150 2.53 8.63 -6.58
CA ILE A 150 1.16 8.68 -7.05
C ILE A 150 0.61 10.07 -6.74
N SER A 151 0.04 10.73 -7.74
CA SER A 151 -0.62 12.02 -7.59
C SER A 151 -2.13 11.83 -7.39
N LEU A 152 -2.76 12.80 -6.75
CA LEU A 152 -4.20 12.96 -6.83
C LEU A 152 -4.54 13.80 -8.07
N PRO A 153 -5.71 13.61 -8.71
CA PRO A 153 -6.17 14.48 -9.78
C PRO A 153 -6.08 15.94 -9.32
N SER A 154 -5.45 16.78 -10.13
CA SER A 154 -5.47 18.22 -9.88
C SER A 154 -6.89 18.74 -10.09
N GLU A 155 -7.48 19.22 -8.99
CA GLU A 155 -8.69 20.03 -8.86
C GLU A 155 -10.05 19.31 -8.70
N GLN A 156 -10.71 19.67 -7.58
CA GLN A 156 -12.13 19.54 -7.20
C GLN A 156 -12.68 18.24 -6.57
N GLY A 157 -11.86 17.21 -6.32
CA GLY A 157 -12.29 16.04 -5.53
C GLY A 157 -11.42 15.86 -4.30
N GLY A 158 -11.99 16.05 -3.11
CA GLY A 158 -11.33 15.67 -1.86
C GLY A 158 -10.95 14.18 -1.85
N LEU A 159 -10.08 13.78 -0.91
CA LEU A 159 -9.66 12.39 -0.73
C LEU A 159 -10.81 11.42 -0.34
N PHE A 160 -12.04 11.92 -0.20
CA PHE A 160 -13.23 11.24 0.32
C PHE A 160 -14.48 11.70 -0.43
#